data_AF-A0AAN9UF94-F1
#
_entry.id   AF-A0AAN9UF94-F1
#
_cell.length_a   1.000
_cell.length_b   1.000
_cell.length_c   1.000
_cell.angle_alpha   90.00
_cell.angle_beta   90.00
_cell.angle_gamma   90.00
#
_symmetry.space_group_name_H-M   'P 1'
#
loop_
_entity.id
_entity.type
_entity.pdbx_description
1 polymer ?
#
loop_
_entity_poly.entity_id
_entity_poly.type
_entity_poly.pdbx_seq_one_letter_code
_entity_poly.pdbx_strand_id
1 'polypeptide(L)'
;MTPSLTTLLVAQQIKTFVPDISFVPENGSDFFTEEVRKKWLELVPKGLGYVQVDNPSDYDNLPHPLKGYSNTVFTTSMTHQLHCLHAIAEVYSGLVSDPSKIPAQIPGHMSHCFEYLRQSIMCCGDTALEGQHTTFPKSVQGSDGWDAKHVCKDYDAVYKYLEGKRADNRVWI
;
A
#
# COMPACT_ATOMS: atom_id res chain seq x y z
N MET A 1 -17.94 8.51 -26.29
CA MET A 1 -17.72 7.97 -24.93
C MET A 1 -16.26 8.22 -24.62
N THR A 2 -15.98 9.12 -23.67
CA THR A 2 -14.63 9.35 -23.14
C THR A 2 -14.15 8.07 -22.46
N PRO A 3 -12.92 7.60 -22.68
CA PRO A 3 -12.39 6.44 -21.98
C PRO A 3 -12.29 6.76 -20.49
N SER A 4 -13.13 6.11 -19.67
CA SER A 4 -12.93 6.06 -18.22
C SER A 4 -11.62 5.33 -17.96
N LEU A 5 -10.79 5.87 -17.05
CA LEU A 5 -9.42 5.44 -16.76
C LEU A 5 -9.12 4.01 -17.20
N THR A 6 -8.19 3.88 -18.15
CA THR A 6 -7.51 2.63 -18.43
C THR A 6 -6.89 2.18 -17.12
N THR A 7 -7.50 1.21 -16.43
CA THR A 7 -6.74 0.36 -15.52
C THR A 7 -5.49 -0.01 -16.30
N LEU A 8 -4.29 0.26 -15.76
CA LEU A 8 -3.07 -0.13 -16.44
C LEU A 8 -3.24 -1.61 -16.75
N LEU A 9 -3.38 -1.98 -18.03
CA LEU A 9 -3.69 -3.35 -18.41
C LEU A 9 -2.43 -4.17 -18.22
N VAL A 10 -2.22 -4.59 -16.97
CA VAL A 10 -1.10 -5.41 -16.54
C VAL A 10 -1.52 -6.87 -16.57
N ALA A 11 -0.59 -7.72 -17.01
CA ALA A 11 -0.81 -9.16 -16.99
C ALA A 11 -0.98 -9.65 -15.54
N GLN A 12 -1.88 -10.61 -15.35
CA GLN A 12 -2.07 -11.29 -14.07
C GLN A 12 -1.18 -12.54 -13.99
N GLN A 13 -0.76 -12.89 -12.78
CA GLN A 13 0.02 -14.11 -12.53
C GLN A 13 -0.43 -14.78 -11.24
N ILE A 14 -0.36 -16.11 -11.21
CA ILE A 14 -0.56 -16.89 -9.99
C ILE A 14 0.74 -16.87 -9.18
N LYS A 15 0.68 -16.44 -7.92
CA LYS A 15 1.83 -16.37 -7.03
C LYS A 15 1.52 -17.06 -5.71
N THR A 16 2.45 -17.88 -5.23
CA THR A 16 2.44 -18.42 -3.87
C THR A 16 3.26 -17.50 -2.99
N PHE A 17 2.71 -17.11 -1.84
CA PHE A 17 3.45 -16.28 -0.88
C PHE A 17 4.48 -17.11 -0.15
N VAL A 18 5.70 -16.58 -0.09
CA VAL A 18 6.82 -17.17 0.65
C VAL A 18 7.28 -16.09 1.62
N PRO A 19 7.31 -16.36 2.94
CA PRO A 19 7.63 -15.34 3.92
C PRO A 19 9.08 -14.88 3.78
N ASP A 20 9.29 -13.57 3.72
CA ASP A 20 10.59 -12.93 3.87
C ASP A 20 10.55 -11.93 5.04
N ILE A 21 10.85 -12.41 6.24
CA ILE A 21 10.82 -11.59 7.47
C ILE A 21 11.93 -10.53 7.51
N SER A 22 12.83 -10.52 6.54
CA SER A 22 13.92 -9.55 6.50
C SER A 22 13.51 -8.14 6.09
N PHE A 23 12.25 -7.95 5.66
CA PHE A 23 11.65 -6.63 5.45
C PHE A 23 11.27 -5.95 6.77
N VAL A 24 10.87 -6.73 7.79
CA VAL A 24 10.57 -6.23 9.15
C VAL A 24 11.16 -7.21 10.17
N PRO A 25 12.46 -7.09 10.49
CA PRO A 25 13.12 -7.98 11.44
C PRO A 25 12.45 -7.99 12.81
N GLU A 26 12.51 -9.12 13.52
CA GLU A 26 11.93 -9.25 14.86
C GLU A 26 12.62 -8.35 15.89
N ASN A 27 13.94 -8.18 15.75
CA ASN A 27 14.68 -7.16 16.49
C ASN A 27 14.45 -5.80 15.82
N GLY A 28 13.65 -4.94 16.45
CA GLY A 28 13.28 -3.64 15.90
C GLY A 28 14.47 -2.74 15.58
N SER A 29 15.61 -2.90 16.25
CA SER A 29 16.82 -2.13 15.94
C SER A 29 17.37 -2.45 14.54
N ASP A 30 17.19 -3.68 14.06
CA ASP A 30 17.72 -4.14 12.77
C ASP A 30 16.94 -3.54 11.59
N PHE A 31 15.70 -3.06 11.82
CA PHE A 31 14.90 -2.36 10.81
C PHE A 31 15.61 -1.11 10.27
N PHE A 32 16.40 -0.44 11.11
CA PHE A 32 17.08 0.82 10.78
C PHE A 32 18.44 0.62 10.08
N THR A 33 18.77 -0.62 9.70
CA THR A 33 19.98 -0.94 8.94
C THR A 33 19.85 -0.54 7.46
N GLU A 34 20.98 -0.26 6.81
CA GLU A 34 20.99 0.08 5.38
C GLU A 34 20.51 -1.09 4.51
N GLU A 35 20.73 -2.33 4.96
CA GLU A 35 20.27 -3.54 4.29
C GLU A 35 18.74 -3.61 4.20
N VAL A 36 18.04 -3.34 5.31
CA VAL A 36 16.57 -3.33 5.35
C VAL A 36 16.02 -2.15 4.57
N ARG A 37 16.61 -0.96 4.76
CA ARG A 37 16.25 0.25 3.99
C ARG A 37 16.35 0.00 2.49
N LYS A 38 17.43 -0.61 2.02
CA LYS A 38 17.63 -0.94 0.60
C LYS A 38 16.55 -1.88 0.07
N LYS A 39 16.17 -2.91 0.83
CA LYS A 39 15.10 -3.84 0.44
C LYS A 39 13.77 -3.14 0.21
N TRP A 40 13.38 -2.23 1.10
CA TRP A 40 12.15 -1.45 0.91
C TRP A 40 12.21 -0.53 -0.31
N LEU A 41 13.35 0.10 -0.56
CA LEU A 41 13.56 0.94 -1.74
C LEU A 41 13.49 0.14 -3.05
N GLU A 42 13.86 -1.14 -3.04
CA GLU A 42 13.77 -2.03 -4.22
C GLU A 42 12.32 -2.44 -4.56
N LEU A 43 11.35 -2.25 -3.65
CA LEU A 43 9.95 -2.56 -3.93
C LEU A 43 9.25 -1.51 -4.79
N VAL A 44 9.74 -0.27 -4.76
CA VAL A 44 9.15 0.84 -5.48
C VAL A 44 9.97 1.16 -6.73
N PRO A 45 9.31 1.46 -7.88
CA PRO A 45 10.04 1.82 -9.09
C PRO A 45 10.73 3.18 -8.93
N LYS A 46 11.67 3.46 -9.83
CA LYS A 46 12.31 4.78 -9.94
C LYS A 46 11.24 5.87 -10.05
N GLY A 47 11.42 6.97 -9.33
CA GLY A 47 10.42 8.05 -9.25
C GLY A 47 9.21 7.72 -8.38
N LEU A 48 9.30 6.70 -7.50
CA LEU A 48 8.26 6.27 -6.55
C LEU A 48 6.94 5.81 -7.20
N GLY A 49 6.97 5.57 -8.52
CA GLY A 49 5.77 5.20 -9.28
C GLY A 49 4.88 6.39 -9.62
N TYR A 50 5.40 7.62 -9.53
CA TYR A 50 4.64 8.79 -9.93
C TYR A 50 4.50 8.79 -11.45
N VAL A 51 3.29 9.04 -11.92
CA VAL A 51 2.94 8.99 -13.34
C VAL A 51 2.53 10.37 -13.83
N GLN A 52 3.05 10.74 -14.99
CA GLN A 52 2.60 11.90 -15.74
C GLN A 52 1.44 11.51 -16.65
N VAL A 53 0.41 12.35 -16.72
CA VAL A 53 -0.71 12.21 -17.66
C VAL A 53 -0.66 13.37 -18.65
N ASP A 54 -0.36 13.07 -19.92
CA ASP A 54 -0.13 14.09 -20.96
C ASP A 54 -1.41 14.84 -21.36
N ASN A 55 -2.54 14.12 -21.50
CA ASN A 55 -3.83 14.68 -21.89
C ASN A 55 -4.89 14.42 -20.79
N PRO A 56 -4.87 15.15 -19.67
CA PRO A 56 -5.80 14.91 -18.57
C PRO A 56 -7.27 15.10 -18.96
N SER A 57 -7.55 15.93 -19.98
CA SER A 57 -8.89 16.16 -20.51
C SER A 57 -9.53 14.92 -21.16
N ASP A 58 -8.74 13.89 -21.48
CA ASP A 58 -9.25 12.65 -22.08
C ASP A 58 -9.98 11.76 -21.06
N TYR A 59 -9.85 12.08 -19.77
CA TYR A 59 -10.35 11.31 -18.64
C TYR A 59 -11.33 12.15 -17.82
N ASP A 60 -12.46 11.57 -17.41
CA ASP A 60 -13.51 12.23 -16.63
C ASP A 60 -13.45 11.93 -15.13
N ASN A 61 -12.51 11.09 -14.71
CA ASN A 61 -12.46 10.52 -13.37
C ASN A 61 -11.08 10.63 -12.69
N LEU A 62 -10.23 11.55 -13.17
CA LEU A 62 -8.95 11.84 -12.53
C LEU A 62 -9.17 12.53 -11.17
N PRO A 63 -8.32 12.20 -10.16
CA PRO A 63 -8.28 12.93 -8.90
C PRO A 63 -7.71 14.34 -9.10
N HIS A 64 -7.65 15.14 -8.03
CA HIS A 64 -6.95 16.43 -8.09
C HIS A 64 -5.45 16.21 -8.32
N PRO A 65 -4.80 16.81 -9.34
CA PRO A 65 -3.38 16.58 -9.60
C PRO A 65 -2.49 17.00 -8.43
N LEU A 66 -1.36 16.30 -8.26
CA LEU A 66 -0.34 16.66 -7.28
C LEU A 66 0.21 18.06 -7.55
N LYS A 67 0.40 18.84 -6.49
CA LYS A 67 1.06 20.15 -6.57
C LYS A 67 2.58 19.99 -6.64
N GLY A 68 3.26 21.02 -7.16
CA GLY A 68 4.73 21.07 -7.22
C GLY A 68 5.33 20.52 -8.51
N TYR A 69 4.50 20.06 -9.44
CA TYR A 69 4.91 19.62 -10.79
C TYR A 69 4.42 20.61 -11.84
N SER A 70 5.20 20.81 -12.91
CA SER A 70 4.78 21.61 -14.07
C SER A 70 3.76 20.88 -14.95
N ASN A 71 3.78 19.55 -14.93
CA ASN A 71 2.89 18.67 -15.67
C ASN A 71 1.84 18.07 -14.74
N THR A 72 0.78 17.47 -15.29
CA THR A 72 -0.22 16.74 -14.51
C THR A 72 0.38 15.43 -14.01
N VAL A 73 0.62 15.34 -12.70
CA VAL A 73 1.27 14.18 -12.06
C VAL A 73 0.39 13.61 -10.95
N PHE A 74 0.40 12.29 -10.83
CA PHE A 74 -0.27 11.51 -9.79
C PHE A 74 0.70 10.49 -9.20
N THR A 75 0.44 10.06 -7.97
CA THR A 75 1.06 8.83 -7.43
C THR A 75 0.16 7.63 -7.73
N THR A 76 0.64 6.41 -7.47
CA THR A 76 -0.14 5.18 -7.61
C THR A 76 -0.44 4.56 -6.26
N SER A 77 -1.65 4.00 -6.11
CA SER A 77 -2.09 3.42 -4.83
C SER A 77 -1.18 2.33 -4.30
N MET A 78 -0.69 1.41 -5.13
CA MET A 78 0.20 0.33 -4.68
C MET A 78 1.49 0.87 -4.04
N THR A 79 2.14 1.86 -4.64
CA THR A 79 3.37 2.44 -4.08
C THR A 79 3.10 3.29 -2.84
N HIS A 80 1.96 3.98 -2.78
CA HIS A 80 1.54 4.70 -1.58
C HIS A 80 1.19 3.75 -0.42
N GLN A 81 0.48 2.64 -0.68
CA GLN A 81 0.19 1.58 0.29
C GLN A 81 1.47 0.97 0.87
N LEU A 82 2.48 0.71 0.02
CA LEU A 82 3.80 0.25 0.48
C LEU A 82 4.50 1.29 1.35
N HIS A 83 4.43 2.58 0.98
CA HIS A 83 4.97 3.67 1.80
C HIS A 83 4.31 3.75 3.18
N CYS A 84 2.98 3.67 3.23
CA CYS A 84 2.24 3.65 4.50
C CYS A 84 2.61 2.42 5.34
N LEU A 85 2.71 1.23 4.74
CA LEU A 85 3.09 0.01 5.45
C LEU A 85 4.51 0.12 6.03
N HIS A 86 5.46 0.68 5.27
CA HIS A 86 6.81 0.97 5.76
C HIS A 86 6.78 1.95 6.95
N ALA A 87 6.02 3.05 6.86
CA ALA A 87 5.93 4.03 7.95
C ALA A 87 5.37 3.41 9.24
N ILE A 88 4.36 2.54 9.14
CA ILE A 88 3.83 1.80 10.29
C ILE A 88 4.89 0.85 10.85
N ALA A 89 5.61 0.12 9.99
CA ALA A 89 6.69 -0.78 10.39
C ALA A 89 7.84 -0.03 11.07
N GLU A 90 8.18 1.17 10.61
CA GLU A 90 9.21 2.04 11.17
C GLU A 90 8.87 2.46 12.61
N VAL A 91 7.66 2.99 12.82
CA VAL A 91 7.19 3.37 14.16
C VAL A 91 7.16 2.17 15.10
N TYR A 92 6.61 1.04 14.63
CA TYR A 92 6.59 -0.20 15.40
C TYR A 92 8.01 -0.66 15.78
N SER A 93 8.94 -0.67 14.82
CA SER A 93 10.33 -1.09 15.02
C SER A 93 11.06 -0.20 16.03
N GLY A 94 10.78 1.11 16.00
CA GLY A 94 11.25 2.05 17.01
C GLY A 94 10.73 1.72 18.42
N LEU A 95 9.45 1.39 18.56
CA LEU A 95 8.84 1.02 19.84
C LEU A 95 9.39 -0.30 20.40
N VAL A 96 9.67 -1.27 19.51
CA VAL A 96 10.14 -2.62 19.89
C VAL A 96 11.66 -2.75 19.97
N SER A 97 12.39 -1.66 19.71
CA SER A 97 13.86 -1.62 19.79
C SER A 97 14.40 -1.85 21.21
N ASP A 98 13.55 -1.70 22.23
CA ASP A 98 13.81 -2.08 23.63
C ASP A 98 13.00 -3.36 23.98
N PRO A 99 13.60 -4.55 23.87
CA PRO A 99 12.89 -5.82 24.07
C PRO A 99 12.34 -6.01 25.50
N SER A 100 12.85 -5.25 26.47
CA SER A 100 12.42 -5.33 27.88
C SER A 100 10.98 -4.85 28.10
N LYS A 101 10.42 -4.12 27.13
CA LYS A 101 9.09 -3.50 27.22
C LYS A 101 8.00 -4.28 26.50
N ILE A 102 8.31 -5.44 25.89
CA ILE A 102 7.38 -6.13 24.99
C ILE A 102 7.22 -7.62 25.35
N PRO A 103 5.98 -8.15 25.39
CA PRO A 103 5.75 -9.58 25.55
C PRO A 103 6.42 -10.39 24.42
N ALA A 104 7.08 -11.49 24.79
CA ALA A 104 7.94 -12.27 23.88
C ALA A 104 7.27 -12.82 22.61
N GLN A 105 5.93 -12.90 22.54
CA GLN A 105 5.20 -13.42 21.37
C GLN A 105 4.80 -12.35 20.34
N ILE A 106 4.88 -11.07 20.69
CA ILE A 106 4.41 -9.97 19.82
C ILE A 106 5.34 -9.70 18.63
N PRO A 107 6.69 -9.71 18.79
CA PRO A 107 7.61 -9.38 17.68
C PRO A 107 7.43 -10.27 16.44
N GLY A 108 7.48 -11.59 16.60
CA GLY A 108 7.35 -12.53 15.48
C GLY A 108 5.98 -12.47 14.79
N HIS A 109 4.90 -12.25 15.56
CA HIS A 109 3.56 -12.12 14.97
C HIS A 109 3.44 -10.86 14.11
N MET A 110 4.02 -9.74 14.56
CA MET A 110 3.99 -8.49 13.79
C MET A 110 4.86 -8.55 12.54
N SER A 111 6.07 -9.10 12.61
CA SER A 111 6.90 -9.34 11.42
C SER A 111 6.16 -10.17 10.37
N HIS A 112 5.44 -11.21 10.80
CA HIS A 112 4.57 -12.00 9.91
C HIS A 112 3.44 -11.17 9.30
N CYS A 113 2.71 -10.39 10.10
CA CYS A 113 1.62 -9.54 9.61
C CYS A 113 2.08 -8.51 8.59
N PHE A 114 3.19 -7.81 8.85
CA PHE A 114 3.76 -6.85 7.91
C PHE A 114 4.15 -7.53 6.59
N GLU A 115 4.77 -8.70 6.66
CA GLU A 115 5.19 -9.45 5.48
C GLU A 115 3.99 -9.96 4.66
N TYR A 116 2.95 -10.45 5.32
CA TYR A 116 1.71 -10.87 4.68
C TYR A 116 1.01 -9.70 3.97
N LEU A 117 0.92 -8.54 4.63
CA LEU A 117 0.32 -7.34 4.05
C LEU A 117 1.15 -6.79 2.89
N ARG A 118 2.47 -6.78 3.00
CA ARG A 118 3.38 -6.36 1.91
C ARG A 118 3.16 -7.20 0.66
N GLN A 119 3.14 -8.53 0.79
CA GLN A 119 2.87 -9.41 -0.34
C GLN A 119 1.44 -9.25 -0.88
N SER A 120 0.46 -9.01 -0.02
CA SER A 120 -0.93 -8.76 -0.41
C SER A 120 -1.09 -7.47 -1.22
N ILE A 121 -0.44 -6.37 -0.81
CA ILE A 121 -0.40 -5.10 -1.55
C ILE A 121 0.20 -5.32 -2.94
N MET A 122 1.34 -6.01 -3.03
CA MET A 122 1.99 -6.29 -4.32
C MET A 122 1.18 -7.24 -5.21
N CYS A 123 0.44 -8.18 -4.61
CA CYS A 123 -0.38 -9.14 -5.34
C CYS A 123 -1.65 -8.51 -5.90
N CYS A 124 -2.31 -7.63 -5.12
CA CYS A 124 -3.49 -6.90 -5.57
C CYS A 124 -3.12 -5.77 -6.54
N GLY A 125 -1.96 -5.14 -6.34
CA GLY A 125 -1.34 -4.24 -7.30
C GLY A 125 -2.23 -3.07 -7.70
N ASP A 126 -2.92 -2.44 -6.73
CA ASP A 126 -3.87 -1.36 -7.02
C ASP A 126 -3.22 -0.21 -7.80
N THR A 127 -3.62 -0.04 -9.05
CA THR A 127 -3.05 0.96 -9.97
C THR A 127 -3.87 2.23 -10.04
N ALA A 128 -4.78 2.48 -9.09
CA ALA A 128 -5.50 3.74 -9.04
C ALA A 128 -4.52 4.93 -8.97
N LEU A 129 -4.87 6.00 -9.67
CA LEU A 129 -4.15 7.25 -9.60
C LEU A 129 -4.62 8.02 -8.38
N GLU A 130 -3.66 8.48 -7.59
CA GLU A 130 -3.94 9.27 -6.39
C GLU A 130 -3.36 10.68 -6.53
N GLY A 131 -4.18 11.63 -6.08
CA GLY A 131 -3.98 13.04 -6.27
C GLY A 131 -3.41 13.76 -5.05
N GLN A 132 -3.45 15.09 -5.13
CA GLN A 132 -3.24 15.96 -3.98
C GLN A 132 -4.24 15.64 -2.88
N HIS A 133 -3.76 15.66 -1.63
CA HIS A 133 -4.62 15.45 -0.48
C HIS A 133 -5.86 16.37 -0.47
N THR A 134 -6.96 15.85 0.05
CA THR A 134 -8.24 16.58 0.18
C THR A 134 -8.63 16.84 1.63
N THR A 135 -7.99 16.16 2.59
CA THR A 135 -8.37 16.21 4.02
C THR A 135 -7.39 16.97 4.91
N PHE A 136 -6.15 17.19 4.46
CA PHE A 136 -5.14 17.94 5.23
C PHE A 136 -5.16 19.46 4.96
N PRO A 137 -4.57 20.28 5.87
CA PRO A 137 -4.38 21.71 5.63
C PRO A 137 -3.65 21.99 4.31
N LYS A 138 -4.03 23.07 3.59
CA LYS A 138 -3.48 23.42 2.27
C LYS A 138 -1.96 23.62 2.23
N SER A 139 -1.32 23.82 3.39
CA SER A 139 0.14 23.96 3.54
C SER A 139 0.88 22.62 3.45
N VAL A 140 0.18 21.50 3.60
CA VAL A 140 0.74 20.16 3.44
C VAL A 140 0.85 19.85 1.94
N GLN A 141 1.87 19.09 1.57
CA GLN A 141 2.01 18.53 0.23
C GLN A 141 1.96 17.01 0.32
N GLY A 142 1.50 16.36 -0.75
CA GLY A 142 1.38 14.91 -0.81
C GLY A 142 -0.04 14.46 -1.10
N SER A 143 -0.20 13.15 -1.11
CA SER A 143 -1.48 12.46 -1.30
C SER A 143 -1.99 11.92 0.03
N ASP A 144 -3.30 11.90 0.20
CA ASP A 144 -3.98 11.14 1.25
C ASP A 144 -4.72 9.92 0.68
N GLY A 145 -4.55 9.64 -0.62
CA GLY A 145 -5.25 8.58 -1.34
C GLY A 145 -6.76 8.81 -1.52
N TRP A 146 -7.30 9.88 -0.95
CA TRP A 146 -8.72 10.20 -1.08
C TRP A 146 -9.01 10.84 -2.42
N ASP A 147 -10.27 10.77 -2.85
CA ASP A 147 -10.80 11.15 -4.18
C ASP A 147 -10.37 10.28 -5.37
N ALA A 148 -9.34 9.44 -5.19
CA ALA A 148 -8.93 8.40 -6.13
C ALA A 148 -10.08 7.42 -6.45
N LYS A 149 -9.99 6.79 -7.62
CA LYS A 149 -10.97 5.83 -8.11
C LYS A 149 -10.32 4.47 -8.25
N HIS A 150 -10.79 3.51 -7.45
CA HIS A 150 -10.24 2.16 -7.36
C HIS A 150 -11.11 1.14 -8.09
N VAL A 151 -10.48 0.07 -8.59
CA VAL A 151 -11.19 -1.10 -9.14
C VAL A 151 -11.16 -2.21 -8.08
N CYS A 152 -12.20 -2.23 -7.25
CA CYS A 152 -12.31 -3.19 -6.15
C CYS A 152 -13.08 -4.44 -6.57
N LYS A 153 -12.82 -5.55 -5.88
CA LYS A 153 -13.81 -6.65 -5.80
C LYS A 153 -15.04 -6.11 -5.07
N ASP A 154 -16.23 -6.49 -5.53
CA ASP A 154 -17.47 -6.18 -4.82
C ASP A 154 -17.43 -6.84 -3.43
N TYR A 155 -17.27 -6.01 -2.40
CA TYR A 155 -17.10 -6.48 -1.02
C TYR A 155 -18.36 -7.18 -0.51
N ASP A 156 -19.56 -6.73 -0.89
CA ASP A 156 -20.82 -7.36 -0.48
C ASP A 156 -20.96 -8.74 -1.12
N ALA A 157 -20.56 -8.87 -2.38
CA ALA A 157 -20.56 -10.17 -3.06
C ALA A 157 -19.55 -11.13 -2.40
N VAL A 158 -18.34 -10.65 -2.07
CA VAL A 158 -17.34 -11.45 -1.34
C VAL A 158 -17.88 -11.86 0.03
N TYR A 159 -18.43 -10.91 0.79
CA TYR A 159 -18.96 -11.14 2.12
C TYR A 159 -20.05 -12.22 2.12
N LYS A 160 -21.08 -12.05 1.27
CA LYS A 160 -22.20 -13.01 1.14
C LYS A 160 -21.71 -14.39 0.72
N TYR A 161 -20.74 -14.46 -0.20
CA TYR A 161 -20.15 -15.72 -0.62
C TYR A 161 -19.47 -16.45 0.55
N LEU A 162 -18.61 -15.75 1.30
CA LEU A 162 -17.89 -16.32 2.44
C LEU A 162 -18.85 -16.75 3.56
N GLU A 163 -19.85 -15.92 3.86
CA GLU A 163 -20.90 -16.26 4.83
C GLU A 163 -21.63 -17.54 4.40
N GLY A 164 -22.05 -17.65 3.13
CA GLY A 164 -22.72 -18.83 2.59
C GLY A 164 -21.84 -20.09 2.53
N LYS A 165 -20.51 -19.96 2.66
CA LYS A 165 -19.54 -21.06 2.62
C LYS A 165 -18.80 -21.29 3.94
N ARG A 166 -19.17 -20.59 5.01
CA ARG A 166 -18.47 -20.65 6.30
C ARG A 166 -18.41 -22.07 6.87
N ALA A 167 -17.27 -22.41 7.48
CA ALA A 167 -17.06 -23.71 8.13
C ALA A 167 -17.61 -23.75 9.56
N ASP A 168 -17.68 -22.60 10.24
CA ASP A 168 -18.25 -22.43 11.57
C ASP A 168 -18.82 -21.01 11.76
N ASN A 169 -19.34 -20.71 12.96
CA ASN A 169 -20.00 -19.44 13.29
C ASN A 169 -19.18 -18.55 14.23
N ARG A 170 -17.87 -18.80 14.42
CA ARG A 170 -17.04 -17.96 15.28
C ARG A 170 -16.75 -16.62 14.61
N VAL A 171 -16.63 -15.57 15.43
CA VAL A 171 -16.27 -14.21 15.00
C VAL A 171 -15.11 -13.73 15.86
N TRP A 172 -14.02 -13.33 15.22
CA TRP A 172 -12.82 -12.80 15.86
C TRP A 172 -12.14 -11.79 14.93
N ILE A 173 -11.39 -10.86 15.50
CA ILE A 173 -10.44 -9.96 14.84
C ILE A 173 -9.17 -9.98 15.68
#